data_AF-A0A1J0U0Q5-F1
#
_entry.id   AF-A0A1J0U0Q5-F1
#
_cell.length_a   1.000
_cell.length_b   1.000
_cell.length_c   1.000
_cell.angle_alpha   90.00
_cell.angle_beta   90.00
_cell.angle_gamma   90.00
#
_symmetry.space_group_name_H-M   'P 1'
#
loop_
_entity.id
_entity.type
_entity.pdbx_description
1 polymer ?
#
loop_
_entity_poly.entity_id
_entity_poly.type
_entity_poly.pdbx_seq_one_letter_code
_entity_poly.pdbx_strand_id
1 'polypeptide(L)'
;MKKLLILFGVTLIPTAATTSIISCIPNPNLNEDKADSPVNDLEVFNEIIQTAQKSFESALFQEAILGNNPDLLKAYQWVDKTNNPKLTLQFNNLDHRYVINHFLTIFRAVFDNVNRQIVNQYPNYYPNSQPLMFQEIDHNITLQFVDINEINTRLGLQINGIENLKIVNIQFMVWYQVQFKGLTARQPYQTNFNMTNDLALFNKLNDKAILQFQDYLLQWISNIEIIELTENKLFKPLYDEFNIDFTNNNTALDQNYKIMLKDFIQGHQRLNHIDISYNEEKNFVNTINTLFNNRNDKGYYYNNRVNWENSRLYHWGGQNIETANVNNFVQQYKQRIAPKLNEITNQTLTLAKATLNLDYLNVYGMTLKGIVKNNKNMTFETTITLSEVALDQKLTNFANLIIAFLRFYNLNSDGTWFNFMVDETTFKQILTNGLSNFQLPKTLFNIFINSEKDKKILDLNLFNYQQVTGWYNTDWNYNGIDRIFANGGGYDGTFTFGKAVFHYTPFYHYGDKTTVQKK
;
A
#
# COMPACT_ATOMS: atom_id res chain seq x y z
N MET A 1 -17.89 -21.42 13.56
CA MET A 1 -18.28 -22.74 13.00
C MET A 1 -19.43 -22.46 12.03
N LYS A 2 -19.32 -22.53 10.71
CA LYS A 2 -18.69 -23.49 9.80
C LYS A 2 -17.65 -22.81 8.90
N LYS A 3 -16.41 -23.32 8.95
CA LYS A 3 -15.40 -23.22 7.89
C LYS A 3 -15.71 -24.31 6.86
N LEU A 4 -15.42 -24.11 5.57
CA LEU A 4 -14.50 -24.95 4.79
C LEU A 4 -14.61 -24.67 3.26
N LEU A 5 -13.43 -24.60 2.64
CA LEU A 5 -13.05 -25.07 1.31
C LEU A 5 -13.69 -24.43 0.07
N ILE A 6 -12.90 -23.57 -0.59
CA ILE A 6 -12.70 -23.71 -2.03
C ILE A 6 -11.19 -23.84 -2.24
N LEU A 7 -10.71 -25.08 -2.20
CA LEU A 7 -9.35 -25.46 -2.58
C LEU A 7 -9.32 -25.66 -4.10
N PHE A 8 -8.20 -25.25 -4.69
CA PHE A 8 -7.73 -25.61 -6.02
C PHE A 8 -8.07 -27.06 -6.43
N GLY A 9 -8.83 -27.19 -7.52
CA GLY A 9 -8.98 -28.45 -8.24
C GLY A 9 -7.89 -28.56 -9.30
N VAL A 10 -6.86 -29.35 -9.02
CA VAL A 10 -5.98 -29.93 -10.03
C VAL A 10 -6.81 -30.95 -10.81
N THR A 11 -7.17 -30.65 -12.05
CA THR A 11 -7.68 -31.66 -12.98
C THR A 11 -6.64 -31.95 -14.05
N LEU A 12 -6.13 -33.19 -14.00
CA LEU A 12 -5.55 -33.87 -15.15
C LEU A 12 -6.56 -33.79 -16.31
N ILE A 13 -6.15 -33.21 -17.44
CA ILE A 13 -6.93 -33.23 -18.68
C ILE A 13 -6.44 -34.42 -19.51
N PRO A 14 -7.20 -35.53 -19.63
CA PRO A 14 -7.19 -36.29 -20.86
C PRO A 14 -8.07 -35.57 -21.89
N THR A 15 -7.64 -35.67 -23.13
CA THR A 15 -8.21 -35.08 -24.33
C THR A 15 -9.73 -35.26 -24.50
N ALA A 16 -10.33 -34.23 -25.11
CA ALA A 16 -11.59 -34.18 -25.86
C ALA A 16 -12.91 -33.90 -25.12
N ALA A 17 -13.68 -33.03 -25.78
CA ALA A 17 -15.09 -32.67 -25.62
C ALA A 17 -15.40 -31.43 -24.75
N THR A 18 -15.77 -30.36 -25.46
CA THR A 18 -16.36 -29.12 -24.98
C THR A 18 -17.74 -29.36 -24.36
N THR A 19 -17.88 -29.12 -23.05
CA THR A 19 -19.16 -28.73 -22.45
C THR A 19 -18.93 -27.59 -21.47
N SER A 20 -19.40 -26.40 -21.85
CA SER A 20 -19.36 -25.19 -21.04
C SER A 20 -20.38 -25.32 -19.90
N ILE A 21 -19.91 -25.49 -18.66
CA ILE A 21 -20.75 -25.32 -17.47
C ILE A 21 -20.66 -23.84 -17.07
N ILE A 22 -21.71 -23.07 -17.38
CA ILE A 22 -21.88 -21.70 -16.93
C ILE A 22 -22.41 -21.76 -15.48
N SER A 23 -21.56 -21.40 -14.52
CA SER A 23 -21.99 -21.11 -13.15
C SER A 23 -22.38 -19.63 -13.08
N CYS A 24 -23.67 -19.35 -13.04
CA CYS A 24 -24.19 -18.02 -12.71
C CYS A 24 -24.05 -17.78 -11.21
N ILE A 25 -23.19 -16.83 -10.82
CA ILE A 25 -23.21 -16.26 -9.46
C ILE A 25 -24.19 -15.07 -9.49
N PRO A 26 -25.15 -14.96 -8.55
CA PRO A 26 -26.10 -13.86 -8.51
C PRO A 26 -25.39 -12.53 -8.23
N ASN A 27 -25.78 -11.51 -8.99
CA ASN A 27 -25.29 -10.13 -8.94
C ASN A 27 -25.66 -9.47 -7.59
N PRO A 28 -24.72 -8.93 -6.79
CA PRO A 28 -25.08 -8.08 -5.65
C PRO A 28 -25.42 -6.68 -6.17
N ASN A 29 -26.72 -6.38 -6.26
CA ASN A 29 -27.35 -5.06 -6.34
C ASN A 29 -26.41 -3.86 -6.62
N LEU A 30 -26.22 -3.54 -7.89
CA LEU A 30 -25.83 -2.19 -8.30
C LEU A 30 -27.10 -1.35 -8.33
N ASN A 31 -27.31 -0.53 -7.29
CA ASN A 31 -28.22 0.59 -7.38
C ASN A 31 -27.73 1.51 -8.51
N GLU A 32 -28.60 1.71 -9.49
CA GLU A 32 -28.53 2.75 -10.50
C GLU A 32 -28.42 4.13 -9.81
N ASP A 33 -27.76 5.08 -10.49
CA ASP A 33 -27.46 6.46 -10.06
C ASP A 33 -26.15 6.73 -9.29
N LYS A 34 -25.01 6.24 -9.81
CA LYS A 34 -23.74 6.96 -9.62
C LYS A 34 -23.38 7.70 -10.90
N ALA A 35 -23.44 9.03 -10.84
CA ALA A 35 -22.97 9.91 -11.91
C ALA A 35 -21.55 9.52 -12.37
N ASP A 36 -21.37 9.45 -13.69
CA ASP A 36 -20.14 9.13 -14.41
C ASP A 36 -19.08 10.22 -14.11
N SER A 37 -18.33 10.03 -13.03
CA SER A 37 -17.33 10.98 -12.52
C SER A 37 -15.92 10.45 -12.81
N PRO A 38 -14.99 11.29 -13.31
CA PRO A 38 -13.60 10.89 -13.55
C PRO A 38 -12.88 10.27 -12.33
N VAL A 39 -13.32 10.61 -11.12
CA VAL A 39 -12.76 10.05 -9.87
C VAL A 39 -13.17 8.58 -9.70
N ASN A 40 -14.40 8.22 -10.08
CA ASN A 40 -14.87 6.83 -10.04
C ASN A 40 -14.17 5.99 -11.13
N ASP A 41 -13.89 6.59 -12.28
CA ASP A 41 -13.17 5.92 -13.38
C ASP A 41 -11.73 5.55 -13.00
N LEU A 42 -11.04 6.46 -12.30
CA LEU A 42 -9.69 6.19 -11.79
C LEU A 42 -9.70 5.11 -10.69
N GLU A 43 -10.74 5.09 -9.85
CA GLU A 43 -10.91 4.06 -8.82
C GLU A 43 -11.09 2.67 -9.45
N VAL A 44 -12.00 2.53 -10.42
CA VAL A 44 -12.20 1.28 -11.17
C VAL A 44 -10.94 0.87 -11.92
N PHE A 45 -10.26 1.82 -12.57
CA PHE A 45 -8.99 1.55 -13.24
C PHE A 45 -7.93 0.99 -12.29
N ASN A 46 -7.80 1.57 -11.10
CA ASN A 46 -6.89 1.06 -10.06
C ASN A 46 -7.33 -0.30 -9.52
N GLU A 47 -8.63 -0.54 -9.37
CA GLU A 47 -9.18 -1.85 -8.97
C GLU A 47 -8.82 -2.94 -9.98
N ILE A 48 -8.92 -2.64 -11.28
CA ILE A 48 -8.52 -3.57 -12.35
C ILE A 48 -7.02 -3.87 -12.28
N ILE A 49 -6.17 -2.86 -12.10
CA ILE A 49 -4.72 -3.05 -11.93
C ILE A 49 -4.43 -3.98 -10.74
N GLN A 50 -5.02 -3.68 -9.58
CA GLN A 50 -4.82 -4.47 -8.36
C GLN A 50 -5.33 -5.90 -8.51
N THR A 51 -6.48 -6.09 -9.17
CA THR A 51 -7.05 -7.41 -9.45
C THR A 51 -6.13 -8.23 -10.32
N ALA A 52 -5.59 -7.63 -11.40
CA ALA A 52 -4.63 -8.31 -12.26
C ALA A 52 -3.35 -8.71 -11.51
N GLN A 53 -2.76 -7.79 -10.73
CA GLN A 53 -1.56 -8.04 -9.94
C GLN A 53 -1.75 -9.18 -8.94
N LYS A 54 -2.81 -9.13 -8.13
CA LYS A 54 -3.12 -10.17 -7.13
C LYS A 54 -3.39 -11.53 -7.77
N SER A 55 -4.10 -11.55 -8.90
CA SER A 55 -4.38 -12.79 -9.61
C SER A 55 -3.13 -13.42 -10.23
N PHE A 56 -2.24 -12.61 -10.81
CA PHE A 56 -0.95 -13.11 -11.30
C PHE A 56 -0.06 -13.60 -10.17
N GLU A 57 0.03 -12.85 -9.07
CA GLU A 57 0.78 -13.27 -7.89
C GLU A 57 0.29 -14.61 -7.34
N SER A 58 -1.03 -14.81 -7.22
CA SER A 58 -1.61 -16.03 -6.63
C SER A 58 -1.59 -17.27 -7.54
N ALA A 59 -1.56 -17.10 -8.86
CA ALA A 59 -1.71 -18.22 -9.80
C ALA A 59 -0.41 -18.65 -10.48
N LEU A 60 0.62 -17.80 -10.52
CA LEU A 60 1.85 -18.07 -11.25
C LEU A 60 3.01 -18.42 -10.33
N PHE A 61 3.70 -19.51 -10.66
CA PHE A 61 5.04 -19.86 -10.16
C PHE A 61 5.20 -19.76 -8.63
N GLN A 62 4.23 -20.31 -7.89
CA GLN A 62 4.13 -20.21 -6.43
C GLN A 62 5.34 -20.80 -5.69
N GLU A 63 5.94 -21.88 -6.22
CA GLU A 63 7.05 -22.59 -5.57
C GLU A 63 8.20 -22.87 -6.57
N ALA A 64 8.29 -24.12 -7.02
CA ALA A 64 9.20 -24.56 -8.06
C ALA A 64 8.42 -25.30 -9.15
N ILE A 65 8.98 -25.29 -10.35
CA ILE A 65 8.43 -26.03 -11.48
C ILE A 65 9.33 -27.20 -11.87
N LEU A 66 8.72 -28.26 -12.39
CA LEU A 66 9.43 -29.40 -12.94
C LEU A 66 9.94 -29.05 -14.35
N GLY A 67 11.26 -28.93 -14.49
CA GLY A 67 11.95 -28.71 -15.76
C GLY A 67 12.68 -29.97 -16.22
N ASN A 68 11.97 -31.08 -16.41
CA ASN A 68 12.56 -32.36 -16.85
C ASN A 68 12.35 -32.66 -18.35
N ASN A 69 11.66 -31.79 -19.08
CA ASN A 69 11.52 -31.95 -20.52
C ASN A 69 12.85 -31.63 -21.24
N PRO A 70 13.10 -32.18 -22.44
CA PRO A 70 14.37 -32.02 -23.14
C PRO A 70 14.80 -30.56 -23.37
N ASP A 71 13.85 -29.66 -23.62
CA ASP A 71 14.12 -28.26 -23.90
C ASP A 71 14.59 -27.50 -22.65
N LEU A 72 13.96 -27.77 -21.50
CA LEU A 72 14.31 -27.17 -20.21
C LEU A 72 15.58 -27.77 -19.59
N LEU A 73 15.90 -29.04 -19.90
CA LEU A 73 17.12 -29.69 -19.41
C LEU A 73 18.41 -28.98 -19.88
N LYS A 74 18.38 -28.29 -21.02
CA LYS A 74 19.51 -27.51 -21.51
C LYS A 74 19.79 -26.28 -20.63
N ALA A 75 18.76 -25.69 -20.03
CA ALA A 75 18.89 -24.47 -19.23
C ALA A 75 19.82 -24.65 -18.02
N TYR A 76 19.87 -25.84 -17.42
CA TYR A 76 20.79 -26.14 -16.31
C TYR A 76 22.28 -26.12 -16.71
N GLN A 77 22.59 -26.22 -18.01
CA GLN A 77 23.96 -26.22 -18.51
C GLN A 77 24.44 -24.83 -18.91
N TRP A 78 23.53 -23.86 -19.02
CA TRP A 78 23.87 -22.50 -19.47
C TRP A 78 24.36 -21.59 -18.36
N VAL A 79 24.11 -21.96 -17.10
CA VAL A 79 24.57 -21.20 -15.94
C VAL A 79 25.44 -22.06 -15.03
N ASP A 80 26.51 -21.49 -14.53
CA ASP A 80 27.45 -22.14 -13.62
C ASP A 80 28.09 -21.12 -12.67
N LYS A 81 28.67 -21.58 -11.56
CA LYS A 81 29.25 -20.72 -10.51
C LYS A 81 30.33 -19.76 -11.01
N THR A 82 31.09 -20.13 -12.05
CA THR A 82 32.41 -19.53 -12.34
C THR A 82 32.41 -18.69 -13.61
N ASN A 83 31.85 -19.20 -14.70
CA ASN A 83 31.89 -18.57 -16.02
C ASN A 83 30.61 -17.81 -16.34
N ASN A 84 29.46 -18.34 -15.94
CA ASN A 84 28.17 -17.74 -16.27
C ASN A 84 27.14 -17.88 -15.12
N PRO A 85 27.30 -17.17 -14.00
CA PRO A 85 26.41 -17.31 -12.85
C PRO A 85 24.98 -16.81 -13.12
N LYS A 86 24.78 -16.00 -14.17
CA LYS A 86 23.50 -15.42 -14.56
C LYS A 86 23.42 -15.24 -16.07
N LEU A 87 22.34 -15.70 -16.70
CA LEU A 87 22.12 -15.60 -18.15
C LEU A 87 20.72 -15.09 -18.48
N THR A 88 20.63 -13.93 -19.14
CA THR A 88 19.37 -13.44 -19.70
C THR A 88 19.11 -14.11 -21.06
N LEU A 89 17.98 -14.81 -21.16
CA LEU A 89 17.55 -15.50 -22.37
C LEU A 89 17.26 -14.48 -23.48
N GLN A 90 17.60 -14.87 -24.71
CA GLN A 90 17.52 -14.02 -25.90
C GLN A 90 16.59 -14.69 -26.91
N PHE A 91 15.50 -14.03 -27.30
CA PHE A 91 14.48 -14.60 -28.18
C PHE A 91 15.00 -14.96 -29.59
N ASN A 92 16.07 -14.30 -30.04
CA ASN A 92 16.73 -14.58 -31.32
C ASN A 92 17.58 -15.86 -31.31
N ASN A 93 17.94 -16.39 -30.14
CA ASN A 93 18.62 -17.68 -29.99
C ASN A 93 17.56 -18.80 -30.00
N LEU A 94 17.73 -19.78 -30.90
CA LEU A 94 16.76 -20.86 -31.10
C LEU A 94 16.57 -21.73 -29.84
N ASP A 95 17.65 -22.07 -29.13
CA ASP A 95 17.57 -22.87 -27.91
C ASP A 95 16.89 -22.08 -26.77
N HIS A 96 17.23 -20.80 -26.62
CA HIS A 96 16.57 -19.93 -25.64
C HIS A 96 15.07 -19.78 -25.91
N ARG A 97 14.66 -19.73 -27.18
CA ARG A 97 13.27 -19.53 -27.58
C ARG A 97 12.35 -20.62 -27.03
N TYR A 98 12.79 -21.88 -26.98
CA TYR A 98 11.97 -22.95 -26.41
C TYR A 98 11.68 -22.73 -24.93
N VAL A 99 12.70 -22.36 -24.15
CA VAL A 99 12.58 -22.05 -22.73
C VAL A 99 11.71 -20.82 -22.50
N ILE A 100 11.91 -19.76 -23.29
CA ILE A 100 11.08 -18.55 -23.25
C ILE A 100 9.60 -18.88 -23.52
N ASN A 101 9.32 -19.60 -24.61
CA ASN A 101 7.95 -19.95 -25.01
C ASN A 101 7.25 -20.82 -23.97
N HIS A 102 7.98 -21.69 -23.28
CA HIS A 102 7.43 -22.48 -22.18
C HIS A 102 6.86 -21.57 -21.07
N PHE A 103 7.66 -20.61 -20.59
CA PHE A 103 7.23 -19.69 -19.53
C PHE A 103 6.13 -18.73 -19.98
N LEU A 104 6.22 -18.19 -21.20
CA LEU A 104 5.19 -17.33 -21.77
C LEU A 104 3.85 -18.06 -21.94
N THR A 105 3.87 -19.35 -22.24
CA THR A 105 2.66 -20.18 -22.36
C THR A 105 1.96 -20.32 -21.01
N ILE A 106 2.72 -20.57 -19.94
CA ILE A 106 2.19 -20.63 -18.56
C ILE A 106 1.60 -19.26 -18.17
N PHE A 107 2.33 -18.18 -18.43
CA PHE A 107 1.84 -16.82 -18.19
C PHE A 107 0.54 -16.54 -18.95
N ARG A 108 0.49 -16.84 -20.25
CA ARG A 108 -0.68 -16.61 -21.11
C ARG A 108 -1.94 -17.29 -20.58
N ALA A 109 -1.83 -18.54 -20.14
CA ALA A 109 -2.98 -19.27 -19.61
C ALA A 109 -3.61 -18.56 -18.39
N VAL A 110 -2.79 -18.01 -17.49
CA VAL A 110 -3.26 -17.22 -16.36
C VAL A 110 -3.76 -15.85 -16.83
N PHE A 111 -3.02 -15.19 -17.71
CA PHE A 111 -3.38 -13.90 -18.30
C PHE A 111 -4.79 -13.91 -18.91
N ASP A 112 -5.08 -14.88 -19.77
CA ASP A 112 -6.38 -15.03 -20.43
C ASP A 112 -7.50 -15.29 -19.41
N ASN A 113 -7.20 -16.02 -18.34
CA ASN A 113 -8.16 -16.26 -17.28
C ASN A 113 -8.50 -14.98 -16.50
N VAL A 114 -7.47 -14.20 -16.13
CA VAL A 114 -7.64 -12.92 -15.43
C VAL A 114 -8.38 -11.92 -16.32
N ASN A 115 -8.06 -11.87 -17.61
CA ASN A 115 -8.74 -11.02 -18.58
C ASN A 115 -10.24 -11.31 -18.61
N ARG A 116 -10.62 -12.60 -18.69
CA ARG A 116 -12.04 -13.03 -18.64
C ARG A 116 -12.71 -12.68 -17.31
N GLN A 117 -12.02 -12.82 -16.19
CA GLN A 117 -12.56 -12.44 -14.88
C GLN A 117 -12.92 -10.95 -14.82
N ILE A 118 -12.02 -10.09 -15.31
CA ILE A 118 -12.26 -8.63 -15.33
C ILE A 118 -13.39 -8.29 -16.31
N VAL A 119 -13.44 -8.91 -17.50
CA VAL A 119 -14.55 -8.73 -18.45
C VAL A 119 -15.89 -9.11 -17.80
N ASN A 120 -15.95 -10.21 -17.06
CA ASN A 120 -17.18 -10.65 -16.38
C ASN A 120 -17.60 -9.72 -15.24
N GLN A 121 -16.63 -9.06 -14.57
CA GLN A 121 -16.91 -8.07 -13.53
C GLN A 121 -17.40 -6.73 -14.11
N TYR A 122 -16.94 -6.38 -15.31
CA TYR A 122 -17.22 -5.10 -15.98
C TYR A 122 -17.78 -5.28 -17.41
N PRO A 123 -18.83 -6.09 -17.62
CA PRO A 123 -19.23 -6.55 -18.95
C PRO A 123 -19.66 -5.42 -19.90
N ASN A 124 -20.26 -4.36 -19.35
CA ASN A 124 -20.73 -3.21 -20.13
C ASN A 124 -19.57 -2.36 -20.70
N TYR A 125 -18.37 -2.47 -20.14
CA TYR A 125 -17.21 -1.67 -20.56
C TYR A 125 -16.32 -2.41 -21.57
N TYR A 126 -16.50 -3.72 -21.73
CA TYR A 126 -15.67 -4.56 -22.60
C TYR A 126 -16.50 -5.42 -23.57
N PRO A 127 -17.47 -4.87 -24.32
CA PRO A 127 -18.26 -5.67 -25.26
C PRO A 127 -17.43 -6.20 -26.44
N ASN A 128 -16.40 -5.45 -26.86
CA ASN A 128 -15.54 -5.76 -28.01
C ASN A 128 -14.06 -5.43 -27.76
N SER A 129 -13.66 -5.22 -26.51
CA SER A 129 -12.31 -4.86 -26.11
C SER A 129 -11.83 -5.77 -24.98
N GLN A 130 -10.53 -5.75 -24.69
CA GLN A 130 -9.95 -6.52 -23.60
C GLN A 130 -9.38 -5.56 -22.55
N PRO A 131 -9.60 -5.79 -21.24
CA PRO A 131 -9.04 -4.96 -20.18
C PRO A 131 -7.52 -5.05 -20.13
N LEU A 132 -6.95 -6.20 -20.47
CA LEU A 132 -5.52 -6.46 -20.46
C LEU A 132 -5.02 -6.80 -21.87
N MET A 133 -3.82 -6.32 -22.20
CA MET A 133 -3.07 -6.74 -23.39
C MET A 133 -1.60 -7.01 -23.03
N PHE A 134 -0.93 -7.94 -23.72
CA PHE A 134 0.53 -8.08 -23.63
C PHE A 134 1.13 -8.47 -24.98
N GLN A 135 2.41 -8.13 -25.18
CA GLN A 135 3.16 -8.51 -26.37
C GLN A 135 4.19 -9.59 -26.02
N GLU A 136 4.36 -10.59 -26.88
CA GLU A 136 5.28 -11.71 -26.63
C GLU A 136 6.74 -11.28 -26.53
N ILE A 137 7.13 -10.14 -27.10
CA ILE A 137 8.51 -9.63 -27.07
C ILE A 137 8.82 -8.82 -25.80
N ASP A 138 7.81 -8.46 -25.03
CA ASP A 138 7.90 -7.56 -23.88
C ASP A 138 8.18 -8.33 -22.58
N HIS A 139 9.21 -9.18 -22.62
CA HIS A 139 9.63 -10.01 -21.50
C HIS A 139 11.13 -9.91 -21.22
N ASN A 140 11.51 -10.25 -20.00
CA ASN A 140 12.88 -10.52 -19.62
C ASN A 140 12.89 -11.77 -18.74
N ILE A 141 13.58 -12.81 -19.20
CA ILE A 141 13.71 -14.07 -18.47
C ILE A 141 15.19 -14.30 -18.23
N THR A 142 15.58 -14.34 -16.97
CA THR A 142 16.97 -14.54 -16.58
C THR A 142 17.13 -15.78 -15.73
N LEU A 143 18.08 -16.63 -16.12
CA LEU A 143 18.51 -17.80 -15.39
C LEU A 143 19.62 -17.41 -14.41
N GLN A 144 19.59 -17.95 -13.21
CA GLN A 144 20.64 -17.78 -12.21
C GLN A 144 21.05 -19.15 -11.65
N PHE A 145 22.36 -19.35 -11.52
CA PHE A 145 22.95 -20.57 -10.96
C PHE A 145 22.55 -20.74 -9.49
N VAL A 146 22.31 -21.99 -9.09
CA VAL A 146 22.06 -22.40 -7.71
C VAL A 146 23.13 -23.37 -7.24
N ASP A 147 23.85 -23.01 -6.17
CA ASP A 147 24.92 -23.87 -5.62
C ASP A 147 24.35 -24.88 -4.62
N ILE A 148 23.80 -25.95 -5.15
CA ILE A 148 23.16 -27.03 -4.37
C ILE A 148 24.14 -27.65 -3.36
N ASN A 149 25.42 -27.77 -3.74
CA ASN A 149 26.45 -28.35 -2.89
C ASN A 149 26.76 -27.46 -1.70
N GLU A 150 26.92 -26.15 -1.90
CA GLU A 150 27.10 -25.21 -0.79
C GLU A 150 25.85 -25.15 0.10
N ILE A 151 24.63 -25.17 -0.46
CA ILE A 151 23.38 -25.25 0.34
C ILE A 151 23.43 -26.49 1.24
N ASN A 152 23.68 -27.67 0.67
CA ASN A 152 23.66 -28.92 1.42
C ASN A 152 24.76 -29.00 2.49
N THR A 153 25.94 -28.44 2.22
CA THR A 153 27.11 -28.52 3.11
C THR A 153 27.17 -27.40 4.14
N ARG A 154 27.03 -26.13 3.73
CA ARG A 154 27.15 -24.94 4.60
C ARG A 154 25.96 -24.78 5.53
N LEU A 155 24.78 -25.23 5.12
CA LEU A 155 23.63 -25.33 6.01
C LEU A 155 23.59 -26.66 6.79
N GLY A 156 24.52 -27.60 6.54
CA GLY A 156 24.61 -28.86 7.28
C GLY A 156 23.43 -29.82 7.06
N LEU A 157 22.80 -29.81 5.88
CA LEU A 157 21.54 -30.53 5.63
C LEU A 157 21.71 -32.04 5.40
N GLN A 158 22.90 -32.45 4.92
CA GLN A 158 23.32 -33.84 4.71
C GLN A 158 22.29 -34.69 3.93
N ILE A 159 21.81 -34.17 2.79
CA ILE A 159 20.84 -34.86 1.93
C ILE A 159 21.58 -35.80 0.97
N ASN A 160 21.24 -37.09 1.00
CA ASN A 160 21.74 -38.10 0.06
C ASN A 160 21.10 -37.95 -1.33
N GLY A 161 21.87 -38.22 -2.39
CA GLY A 161 21.39 -38.19 -3.78
C GLY A 161 21.33 -36.79 -4.41
N ILE A 162 21.82 -35.77 -3.68
CA ILE A 162 21.73 -34.36 -4.06
C ILE A 162 22.53 -34.04 -5.33
N GLU A 163 23.54 -34.86 -5.65
CA GLU A 163 24.38 -34.73 -6.84
C GLU A 163 23.60 -34.90 -8.16
N ASN A 164 22.43 -35.54 -8.12
CA ASN A 164 21.55 -35.72 -9.27
C ASN A 164 20.52 -34.59 -9.42
N LEU A 165 20.40 -33.73 -8.40
CA LEU A 165 19.50 -32.59 -8.41
C LEU A 165 20.11 -31.46 -9.25
N LYS A 166 19.29 -30.84 -10.09
CA LYS A 166 19.63 -29.65 -10.86
C LYS A 166 18.60 -28.59 -10.56
N ILE A 167 19.06 -27.41 -10.21
CA ILE A 167 18.21 -26.26 -9.91
C ILE A 167 18.77 -25.06 -10.65
N VAL A 168 17.89 -24.29 -11.27
CA VAL A 168 18.17 -22.95 -11.75
C VAL A 168 17.09 -22.03 -11.20
N ASN A 169 17.50 -20.86 -10.71
CA ASN A 169 16.57 -19.81 -10.35
C ASN A 169 16.16 -19.02 -11.60
N ILE A 170 14.88 -18.77 -11.74
CA ILE A 170 14.29 -18.07 -12.88
C ILE A 170 13.76 -16.74 -12.39
N GLN A 171 14.30 -15.65 -12.92
CA GLN A 171 13.75 -14.30 -12.79
C GLN A 171 12.88 -14.05 -14.02
N PHE A 172 11.57 -14.04 -13.85
CA PHE A 172 10.59 -13.86 -14.91
C PHE A 172 9.93 -12.49 -14.79
N MET A 173 10.08 -11.68 -15.83
CA MET A 173 9.45 -10.37 -15.96
C MET A 173 8.69 -10.29 -17.28
N VAL A 174 7.47 -9.78 -17.24
CA VAL A 174 6.67 -9.46 -18.44
C VAL A 174 5.94 -8.14 -18.24
N TRP A 175 5.84 -7.36 -19.30
CA TRP A 175 5.03 -6.14 -19.30
C TRP A 175 3.67 -6.40 -19.91
N TYR A 176 2.63 -5.89 -19.26
CA TYR A 176 1.26 -5.90 -19.77
C TYR A 176 0.67 -4.49 -19.70
N GLN A 177 -0.31 -4.23 -20.54
CA GLN A 177 -1.06 -2.98 -20.57
C GLN A 177 -2.44 -3.21 -19.97
N VAL A 178 -2.85 -2.32 -19.08
CA VAL A 178 -4.19 -2.23 -18.53
C VAL A 178 -4.94 -1.09 -19.22
N GLN A 179 -6.21 -1.33 -19.56
CA GLN A 179 -7.07 -0.37 -20.24
C GLN A 179 -8.45 -0.29 -19.58
N PHE A 180 -8.94 0.92 -19.35
CA PHE A 180 -10.31 1.19 -18.94
C PHE A 180 -10.77 2.52 -19.53
N LYS A 181 -11.78 2.50 -20.40
CA LYS A 181 -12.20 3.68 -21.20
C LYS A 181 -10.99 4.31 -21.91
N GLY A 182 -10.66 5.57 -21.62
CA GLY A 182 -9.48 6.28 -22.15
C GLY A 182 -8.22 6.15 -21.29
N LEU A 183 -8.29 5.51 -20.13
CA LEU A 183 -7.15 5.33 -19.23
C LEU A 183 -6.34 4.11 -19.65
N THR A 184 -5.02 4.29 -19.72
CA THR A 184 -4.09 3.20 -20.01
C THR A 184 -2.86 3.29 -19.10
N ALA A 185 -2.37 2.13 -18.67
CA ALA A 185 -1.13 2.06 -17.90
C ALA A 185 -0.37 0.79 -18.27
N ARG A 186 0.95 0.93 -18.38
CA ARG A 186 1.86 -0.20 -18.54
C ARG A 186 2.26 -0.69 -17.16
N GLN A 187 2.08 -1.97 -16.90
CA GLN A 187 2.34 -2.61 -15.62
C GLN A 187 3.36 -3.73 -15.80
N PRO A 188 4.39 -3.83 -14.94
CA PRO A 188 5.24 -4.99 -14.89
C PRO A 188 4.60 -6.09 -14.03
N TYR A 189 4.72 -7.34 -14.45
CA TYR A 189 4.62 -8.50 -13.57
C TYR A 189 6.01 -9.12 -13.44
N GLN A 190 6.51 -9.24 -12.21
CA GLN A 190 7.82 -9.83 -11.93
C GLN A 190 7.72 -10.89 -10.83
N THR A 191 8.37 -12.02 -11.06
CA THR A 191 8.46 -13.08 -10.06
C THR A 191 9.73 -13.90 -10.21
N ASN A 192 10.21 -14.43 -9.07
CA ASN A 192 11.31 -15.39 -9.03
C ASN A 192 10.81 -16.73 -8.52
N PHE A 193 11.26 -17.79 -9.16
CA PHE A 193 10.93 -19.17 -8.81
C PHE A 193 12.07 -20.11 -9.20
N ASN A 194 12.04 -21.31 -8.66
CA ASN A 194 13.07 -22.31 -8.96
C ASN A 194 12.54 -23.28 -10.04
N MET A 195 13.39 -23.67 -10.96
CA MET A 195 13.14 -24.78 -11.88
C MET A 195 14.05 -25.95 -11.49
N THR A 196 13.49 -27.14 -11.36
CA THR A 196 14.22 -28.34 -10.93
C THR A 196 13.92 -29.55 -11.81
N ASN A 197 14.88 -30.46 -11.96
CA ASN A 197 14.65 -31.75 -12.61
C ASN A 197 13.94 -32.77 -11.69
N ASP A 198 13.92 -32.53 -10.38
CA ASP A 198 13.28 -33.39 -9.38
C ASP A 198 12.61 -32.52 -8.30
N LEU A 199 11.27 -32.49 -8.30
CA LEU A 199 10.48 -31.73 -7.34
C LEU A 199 10.54 -32.32 -5.93
N ALA A 200 10.59 -33.64 -5.78
CA ALA A 200 10.56 -34.27 -4.47
C ALA A 200 11.87 -34.01 -3.71
N LEU A 201 13.00 -34.16 -4.40
CA LEU A 201 14.31 -33.88 -3.83
C LEU A 201 14.54 -32.39 -3.63
N PHE A 202 14.04 -31.53 -4.54
CA PHE A 202 14.01 -30.09 -4.35
C PHE A 202 13.22 -29.68 -3.10
N ASN A 203 12.00 -30.18 -2.92
CA ASN A 203 11.17 -29.84 -1.76
C ASN A 203 11.86 -30.25 -0.45
N LYS A 204 12.50 -31.43 -0.43
CA LYS A 204 13.29 -31.88 0.72
C LYS A 204 14.48 -30.96 1.02
N LEU A 205 15.17 -30.45 -0.01
CA LEU A 205 16.25 -29.48 0.15
C LEU A 205 15.72 -28.15 0.66
N ASN A 206 14.68 -27.62 0.02
CA ASN A 206 14.08 -26.33 0.33
C ASN A 206 13.51 -26.30 1.75
N ASP A 207 12.74 -27.31 2.16
CA ASP A 207 12.16 -27.41 3.50
C ASP A 207 13.24 -27.41 4.59
N LYS A 208 14.30 -28.21 4.37
CA LYS A 208 15.44 -28.27 5.30
C LYS A 208 16.22 -26.95 5.33
N ALA A 209 16.44 -26.32 4.18
CA ALA A 209 17.11 -25.02 4.09
C ALA A 209 16.31 -23.93 4.82
N ILE A 210 14.99 -23.90 4.62
CA ILE A 210 14.07 -22.99 5.30
C ILE A 210 14.14 -23.19 6.82
N LEU A 211 14.05 -24.43 7.31
CA LEU A 211 14.14 -24.71 8.75
C LEU A 211 15.47 -24.23 9.33
N GLN A 212 16.59 -24.54 8.66
CA GLN A 212 17.90 -24.13 9.14
C GLN A 212 18.08 -22.60 9.12
N PHE A 213 17.54 -21.93 8.10
CA PHE A 213 17.57 -20.48 8.02
C PHE A 213 16.67 -19.84 9.08
N GLN A 214 15.48 -20.40 9.30
CA GLN A 214 14.56 -19.98 10.36
C GLN A 214 15.22 -20.09 11.74
N ASP A 215 15.96 -21.16 12.02
CA ASP A 215 16.72 -21.31 13.27
C ASP A 215 17.72 -20.17 13.48
N TYR A 216 18.38 -19.71 12.43
CA TYR A 216 19.27 -18.54 12.49
C TYR A 216 18.49 -17.23 12.70
N LEU A 217 17.26 -17.14 12.20
CA LEU A 217 16.40 -15.98 12.39
C LEU A 217 15.72 -15.94 13.76
N LEU A 218 15.64 -17.03 14.53
CA LEU A 218 14.87 -17.07 15.78
C LEU A 218 15.24 -15.95 16.76
N GLN A 219 16.53 -15.65 16.92
CA GLN A 219 17.00 -14.55 17.78
C GLN A 219 16.56 -13.18 17.24
N TRP A 220 16.57 -12.99 15.92
CA TRP A 220 16.12 -11.76 15.29
C TRP A 220 14.61 -11.60 15.44
N ILE A 221 13.85 -12.67 15.17
CA ILE A 221 12.39 -12.73 15.26
C ILE A 221 11.90 -12.37 16.67
N SER A 222 12.56 -12.87 17.73
CA SER A 222 12.17 -12.52 19.11
C SER A 222 12.33 -11.03 19.44
N ASN A 223 13.22 -10.33 18.74
CA ASN A 223 13.45 -8.89 18.95
C ASN A 223 12.49 -8.01 18.15
N ILE A 224 11.72 -8.59 17.23
CA ILE A 224 10.81 -7.86 16.34
C ILE A 224 9.37 -8.34 16.45
N GLU A 225 9.05 -9.18 17.45
CA GLU A 225 7.68 -9.64 17.70
C GLU A 225 6.73 -8.47 17.93
N ILE A 226 7.22 -7.43 18.61
CA ILE A 226 6.52 -6.15 18.80
C ILE A 226 7.46 -5.02 18.38
N ILE A 227 7.02 -4.19 17.44
CA ILE A 227 7.71 -2.97 17.01
C ILE A 227 6.89 -1.77 17.48
N GLU A 228 7.38 -1.09 18.51
CA GLU A 228 6.86 0.22 18.91
C GLU A 228 7.56 1.30 18.06
N LEU A 229 6.76 2.12 17.36
CA LEU A 229 7.28 3.03 16.35
C LEU A 229 8.21 4.11 16.90
N THR A 230 8.04 4.55 18.15
CA THR A 230 8.81 5.66 18.73
C THR A 230 10.14 5.22 19.35
N GLU A 231 10.22 3.98 19.84
CA GLU A 231 11.41 3.43 20.48
C GLU A 231 12.44 2.92 19.47
N ASN A 232 12.00 2.35 18.36
CA ASN A 232 12.90 1.79 17.35
C ASN A 232 13.35 2.86 16.34
N LYS A 233 14.66 3.16 16.32
CA LYS A 233 15.26 4.18 15.45
C LYS A 233 14.93 4.01 13.96
N LEU A 234 14.82 2.78 13.46
CA LEU A 234 14.49 2.52 12.06
C LEU A 234 13.02 2.84 11.74
N PHE A 235 12.10 2.64 12.69
CA PHE A 235 10.67 2.90 12.48
C PHE A 235 10.22 4.28 12.96
N LYS A 236 11.01 4.96 13.78
CA LYS A 236 10.73 6.31 14.26
C LYS A 236 10.36 7.31 13.15
N PRO A 237 10.96 7.29 11.95
CA PRO A 237 10.51 8.13 10.85
C PRO A 237 9.02 7.95 10.48
N LEU A 238 8.46 6.74 10.61
CA LEU A 238 7.02 6.51 10.39
C LEU A 238 6.17 7.27 11.41
N TYR A 239 6.59 7.29 12.68
CA TYR A 239 5.94 8.10 13.70
C TYR A 239 6.13 9.60 13.45
N ASP A 240 7.37 10.02 13.13
CA ASP A 240 7.71 11.43 12.93
C ASP A 240 6.91 12.05 11.79
N GLU A 241 6.69 11.29 10.70
CA GLU A 241 5.83 11.69 9.57
C GLU A 241 4.33 11.40 9.78
N PHE A 242 3.96 10.81 10.93
CA PHE A 242 2.62 10.30 11.24
C PHE A 242 2.05 9.37 10.14
N ASN A 243 2.94 8.57 9.55
CA ASN A 243 2.64 7.55 8.55
C ASN A 243 2.28 6.21 9.21
N ILE A 244 1.10 6.19 9.84
CA ILE A 244 0.62 5.06 10.65
C ILE A 244 -0.52 4.25 9.97
N ASP A 245 -0.83 4.56 8.71
CA ASP A 245 -1.80 3.85 7.89
C ASP A 245 -1.08 2.92 6.90
N PHE A 246 -1.20 1.61 7.15
CA PHE A 246 -0.55 0.58 6.33
C PHE A 246 -1.53 -0.16 5.40
N THR A 247 -2.78 0.31 5.26
CA THR A 247 -3.82 -0.43 4.51
C THR A 247 -3.51 -0.52 3.02
N ASN A 248 -3.05 0.58 2.42
CA ASN A 248 -2.84 0.69 0.97
C ASN A 248 -1.37 0.85 0.56
N ASN A 249 -0.52 1.28 1.50
CA ASN A 249 0.90 1.49 1.24
C ASN A 249 1.70 1.13 2.49
N ASN A 250 2.38 -0.02 2.41
CA ASN A 250 3.28 -0.49 3.45
C ASN A 250 4.75 -0.39 3.01
N THR A 251 5.08 0.32 1.92
CA THR A 251 6.43 0.34 1.34
C THR A 251 7.50 0.80 2.33
N ALA A 252 7.24 1.88 3.07
CA ALA A 252 8.19 2.37 4.07
C ALA A 252 8.35 1.38 5.24
N LEU A 253 7.28 0.70 5.62
CA LEU A 253 7.33 -0.35 6.64
C LEU A 253 8.17 -1.53 6.16
N ASP A 254 7.90 -2.02 4.95
CA ASP A 254 8.63 -3.12 4.30
C ASP A 254 10.13 -2.81 4.18
N GLN A 255 10.48 -1.60 3.73
CA GLN A 255 11.87 -1.14 3.63
C GLN A 255 12.59 -1.17 4.99
N ASN A 256 11.94 -0.74 6.06
CA ASN A 256 12.54 -0.76 7.40
C ASN A 256 12.83 -2.19 7.88
N TYR A 257 11.92 -3.14 7.64
CA TYR A 257 12.17 -4.55 7.94
C TYR A 257 13.28 -5.14 7.07
N LYS A 258 13.34 -4.81 5.77
CA LYS A 258 14.42 -5.25 4.87
C LYS A 258 15.78 -4.75 5.34
N ILE A 259 15.90 -3.48 5.73
CA ILE A 259 17.13 -2.91 6.28
C ILE A 259 17.54 -3.66 7.55
N MET A 260 16.60 -3.84 8.48
CA MET A 260 16.90 -4.53 9.74
C MET A 260 17.32 -5.98 9.55
N LEU A 261 16.69 -6.70 8.62
CA LEU A 261 17.08 -8.07 8.27
C LEU A 261 18.48 -8.13 7.68
N LYS A 262 18.81 -7.21 6.76
CA LYS A 262 20.15 -7.09 6.15
C LYS A 262 21.22 -6.85 7.20
N ASP A 263 20.99 -5.89 8.09
CA ASP A 263 21.92 -5.58 9.19
C ASP A 263 22.13 -6.79 10.11
N PHE A 264 21.04 -7.52 10.42
CA PHE A 264 21.13 -8.75 11.21
C PHE A 264 21.96 -9.83 10.50
N ILE A 265 21.68 -10.11 9.22
CA ILE A 265 22.40 -11.11 8.43
C ILE A 265 23.90 -10.79 8.37
N GLN A 266 24.26 -9.52 8.11
CA GLN A 266 25.65 -9.08 8.03
C GLN A 266 26.37 -9.16 9.38
N GLY A 267 25.68 -8.87 10.48
CA GLY A 267 26.22 -8.93 11.84
C GLY A 267 26.28 -10.34 12.45
N HIS A 268 25.57 -11.32 11.88
CA HIS A 268 25.42 -12.64 12.47
C HIS A 268 26.55 -13.62 12.06
N GLN A 269 27.25 -14.18 13.05
CA GLN A 269 28.48 -14.99 12.89
C GLN A 269 28.38 -16.18 11.94
N ARG A 270 27.18 -16.74 11.73
CA ARG A 270 26.96 -17.86 10.80
C ARG A 270 26.38 -17.42 9.46
N LEU A 271 25.59 -16.33 9.44
CA LEU A 271 24.87 -15.90 8.23
C LEU A 271 25.77 -15.04 7.34
N ASN A 272 26.71 -14.30 7.91
CA ASN A 272 27.68 -13.48 7.18
C ASN A 272 28.64 -14.29 6.27
N HIS A 273 28.69 -15.62 6.42
CA HIS A 273 29.47 -16.53 5.58
C HIS A 273 28.61 -17.32 4.59
N ILE A 274 27.30 -17.10 4.57
CA ILE A 274 26.39 -17.69 3.62
C ILE A 274 26.17 -16.69 2.49
N ASP A 275 26.22 -17.17 1.23
CA ASP A 275 25.84 -16.34 0.09
C ASP A 275 24.34 -16.07 0.12
N ILE A 276 23.97 -14.86 0.55
CA ILE A 276 22.59 -14.40 0.62
C ILE A 276 22.44 -13.20 -0.29
N SER A 277 21.49 -13.29 -1.22
CA SER A 277 21.08 -12.17 -2.07
C SER A 277 19.58 -11.90 -1.90
N TYR A 278 19.12 -10.78 -2.44
CA TYR A 278 17.78 -10.25 -2.16
C TYR A 278 16.99 -10.02 -3.45
N ASN A 279 15.72 -10.39 -3.41
CA ASN A 279 14.73 -10.10 -4.45
C ASN A 279 14.05 -8.77 -4.13
N GLU A 280 14.70 -7.64 -4.44
CA GLU A 280 14.30 -6.30 -3.99
C GLU A 280 12.87 -5.89 -4.40
N GLU A 281 12.36 -6.47 -5.48
CA GLU A 281 10.99 -6.29 -5.97
C GLU A 281 9.93 -7.00 -5.11
N LYS A 282 10.31 -8.00 -4.31
CA LYS A 282 9.38 -8.75 -3.46
C LYS A 282 9.18 -8.03 -2.14
N ASN A 283 7.93 -7.94 -1.71
CA ASN A 283 7.61 -7.49 -0.36
C ASN A 283 8.08 -8.55 0.63
N PHE A 284 8.92 -8.14 1.56
CA PHE A 284 9.32 -8.96 2.69
C PHE A 284 8.22 -8.99 3.75
N VAL A 285 7.47 -7.89 3.90
CA VAL A 285 6.39 -7.74 4.87
C VAL A 285 5.03 -7.86 4.19
N ASN A 286 4.19 -8.77 4.69
CA ASN A 286 2.80 -8.88 4.28
C ASN A 286 1.86 -8.55 5.45
N THR A 287 1.13 -7.44 5.34
CA THR A 287 0.18 -7.00 6.37
C THR A 287 -1.05 -7.91 6.39
N ILE A 288 -1.29 -8.57 7.53
CA ILE A 288 -2.44 -9.46 7.76
C ILE A 288 -3.66 -8.63 8.13
N ASN A 289 -3.47 -7.66 9.01
CA ASN A 289 -4.50 -6.72 9.41
C ASN A 289 -3.90 -5.33 9.63
N THR A 290 -4.75 -4.33 9.48
CA THR A 290 -4.42 -2.93 9.70
C THR A 290 -5.53 -2.30 10.53
N LEU A 291 -5.20 -1.29 11.32
CA LEU A 291 -6.16 -0.59 12.17
C LEU A 291 -7.29 0.06 11.35
N PHE A 292 -6.92 0.62 10.19
CA PHE A 292 -7.84 1.25 9.25
C PHE A 292 -8.21 0.25 8.16
N ASN A 293 -9.47 0.30 7.71
CA ASN A 293 -10.00 -0.50 6.61
C ASN A 293 -10.51 0.36 5.46
N ASN A 294 -10.88 1.61 5.74
CA ASN A 294 -11.38 2.55 4.74
C ASN A 294 -10.99 3.99 5.10
N ARG A 295 -11.31 4.94 4.22
CA ARG A 295 -10.97 6.36 4.43
C ARG A 295 -11.73 7.00 5.60
N ASN A 296 -12.94 6.54 5.91
CA ASN A 296 -13.77 7.11 6.98
C ASN A 296 -13.22 6.83 8.38
N ASP A 297 -12.46 5.74 8.54
CA ASP A 297 -11.78 5.42 9.80
C ASP A 297 -10.73 6.48 10.20
N LYS A 298 -10.38 7.36 9.25
CA LYS A 298 -9.36 8.42 9.37
C LYS A 298 -9.98 9.83 9.28
N GLY A 299 -11.27 9.95 9.58
CA GLY A 299 -11.99 11.22 9.60
C GLY A 299 -12.47 11.73 8.25
N TYR A 300 -12.27 10.98 7.16
CA TYR A 300 -12.83 11.34 5.86
C TYR A 300 -14.36 11.30 5.92
N TYR A 301 -15.05 12.24 5.27
CA TYR A 301 -16.49 12.46 5.48
C TYR A 301 -17.32 12.56 4.19
N TYR A 302 -16.76 12.41 2.99
CA TYR A 302 -17.53 12.54 1.73
C TYR A 302 -18.77 11.61 1.74
N ASN A 303 -19.97 12.20 1.65
CA ASN A 303 -21.27 11.53 1.80
C ASN A 303 -21.55 10.84 3.16
N ASN A 304 -20.72 11.05 4.17
CA ASN A 304 -20.95 10.57 5.53
C ASN A 304 -21.46 11.73 6.41
N ARG A 305 -22.79 11.79 6.56
CA ARG A 305 -23.43 12.85 7.36
C ARG A 305 -22.97 12.90 8.82
N VAL A 306 -22.56 11.76 9.37
CA VAL A 306 -22.18 11.63 10.78
C VAL A 306 -20.80 12.25 11.03
N ASN A 307 -19.83 11.98 10.17
CA ASN A 307 -18.47 12.51 10.33
C ASN A 307 -18.42 14.04 10.19
N TRP A 308 -19.28 14.62 9.35
CA TRP A 308 -19.33 16.07 9.20
C TRP A 308 -19.91 16.75 10.44
N GLU A 309 -21.08 16.30 10.95
CA GLU A 309 -21.70 16.90 12.15
C GLU A 309 -20.70 16.83 13.30
N ASN A 310 -20.10 15.65 13.47
CA ASN A 310 -19.10 15.42 14.48
C ASN A 310 -17.87 16.30 14.33
N SER A 311 -17.56 16.87 13.15
CA SER A 311 -16.39 17.72 12.92
C SER A 311 -16.61 19.19 13.26
N ARG A 312 -17.83 19.62 13.60
CA ARG A 312 -18.10 21.04 13.91
C ARG A 312 -17.31 21.55 15.11
N LEU A 313 -16.85 22.80 15.01
CA LEU A 313 -16.05 23.48 16.04
C LEU A 313 -16.77 23.50 17.40
N TYR A 314 -18.10 23.68 17.42
CA TYR A 314 -18.85 23.79 18.68
C TYR A 314 -18.77 22.55 19.56
N HIS A 315 -18.48 21.37 19.00
CA HIS A 315 -18.39 20.12 19.75
C HIS A 315 -17.20 20.06 20.72
N TRP A 316 -16.16 20.83 20.48
CA TRP A 316 -14.93 20.79 21.28
C TRP A 316 -14.41 22.17 21.66
N GLY A 317 -14.68 23.18 20.82
CA GLY A 317 -14.25 24.55 21.03
C GLY A 317 -15.34 25.53 21.42
N GLY A 318 -16.59 25.08 21.56
CA GLY A 318 -17.72 25.94 21.94
C GLY A 318 -18.11 26.95 20.84
N GLN A 319 -18.87 27.98 21.22
CA GLN A 319 -19.32 29.00 20.24
C GLN A 319 -18.20 29.96 19.85
N ASN A 320 -17.17 30.16 20.66
CA ASN A 320 -16.08 31.11 20.38
C ASN A 320 -14.72 30.40 20.30
N ILE A 321 -13.82 30.87 19.45
CA ILE A 321 -12.47 30.27 19.33
C ILE A 321 -11.64 30.36 20.61
N GLU A 322 -11.94 31.31 21.49
CA GLU A 322 -11.28 31.47 22.79
C GLU A 322 -11.53 30.28 23.72
N THR A 323 -12.66 29.59 23.57
CA THR A 323 -13.00 28.40 24.35
C THR A 323 -12.45 27.10 23.76
N ALA A 324 -11.74 27.17 22.62
CA ALA A 324 -11.10 26.02 22.00
C ALA A 324 -10.00 25.42 22.88
N ASN A 325 -10.18 24.15 23.22
CA ASN A 325 -9.30 23.38 24.08
C ASN A 325 -8.76 22.15 23.36
N VAL A 326 -7.45 21.96 23.42
CA VAL A 326 -6.72 20.84 22.83
C VAL A 326 -7.23 19.48 23.32
N ASN A 327 -7.45 19.32 24.63
CA ASN A 327 -7.89 18.05 25.20
C ASN A 327 -9.30 17.69 24.72
N ASN A 328 -10.19 18.68 24.61
CA ASN A 328 -11.52 18.47 24.07
C ASN A 328 -11.46 18.02 22.60
N PHE A 329 -10.58 18.64 21.80
CA PHE A 329 -10.36 18.21 20.42
C PHE A 329 -9.88 16.76 20.37
N VAL A 330 -8.83 16.40 21.11
CA VAL A 330 -8.25 15.04 21.09
C VAL A 330 -9.32 14.00 21.47
N GLN A 331 -10.08 14.26 22.53
CA GLN A 331 -11.17 13.40 22.96
C GLN A 331 -12.26 13.26 21.89
N GLN A 332 -12.75 14.37 21.35
CA GLN A 332 -13.78 14.36 20.30
C GLN A 332 -13.26 13.67 19.03
N TYR A 333 -12.02 13.91 18.63
CA TYR A 333 -11.40 13.31 17.47
C TYR A 333 -11.35 11.79 17.60
N LYS A 334 -10.82 11.29 18.72
CA LYS A 334 -10.77 9.85 19.04
C LYS A 334 -12.15 9.23 19.25
N GLN A 335 -13.16 9.95 19.71
CA GLN A 335 -14.48 9.35 19.96
C GLN A 335 -15.42 9.37 18.76
N ARG A 336 -15.31 10.38 17.90
CA ARG A 336 -16.35 10.70 16.91
C ARG A 336 -15.87 10.88 15.47
N ILE A 337 -14.58 11.16 15.27
CA ILE A 337 -14.01 11.41 13.93
C ILE A 337 -13.20 10.21 13.43
N ALA A 338 -12.27 9.74 14.25
CA ALA A 338 -11.41 8.60 13.98
C ALA A 338 -11.47 7.61 15.16
N PRO A 339 -12.62 6.94 15.38
CA PRO A 339 -12.84 6.05 16.53
C PRO A 339 -11.84 4.91 16.66
N LYS A 340 -11.24 4.49 15.54
CA LYS A 340 -10.16 3.50 15.52
C LYS A 340 -8.95 3.90 16.36
N LEU A 341 -8.64 5.20 16.47
CA LEU A 341 -7.56 5.69 17.31
C LEU A 341 -7.83 5.53 18.82
N ASN A 342 -9.06 5.18 19.20
CA ASN A 342 -9.44 4.91 20.59
C ASN A 342 -9.44 3.41 20.95
N GLU A 343 -9.10 2.52 20.01
CA GLU A 343 -8.99 1.07 20.25
C GLU A 343 -7.68 0.71 20.98
N ILE A 344 -7.38 1.43 22.06
CA ILE A 344 -6.16 1.32 22.86
C ILE A 344 -6.34 0.21 23.90
N THR A 345 -5.38 -0.72 23.95
CA THR A 345 -5.33 -1.80 24.94
C THR A 345 -3.98 -1.77 25.63
N ASN A 346 -3.95 -1.80 26.97
CA ASN A 346 -2.71 -1.71 27.75
C ASN A 346 -1.83 -0.51 27.34
N GLN A 347 -2.43 0.68 27.24
CA GLN A 347 -1.75 1.94 26.86
C GLN A 347 -1.09 1.91 25.47
N THR A 348 -1.49 0.97 24.62
CA THR A 348 -0.90 0.75 23.30
C THR A 348 -1.99 0.64 22.23
N LEU A 349 -1.79 1.32 21.11
CA LEU A 349 -2.59 1.16 19.90
C LEU A 349 -1.90 0.17 18.97
N THR A 350 -2.61 -0.87 18.54
CA THR A 350 -2.11 -1.78 17.49
C THR A 350 -2.42 -1.17 16.13
N LEU A 351 -1.39 -0.89 15.33
CA LEU A 351 -1.53 -0.29 14.01
C LEU A 351 -1.68 -1.34 12.91
N ALA A 352 -0.91 -2.42 13.00
CA ALA A 352 -0.96 -3.52 12.06
C ALA A 352 -0.34 -4.79 12.66
N LYS A 353 -0.72 -5.94 12.10
CA LYS A 353 0.02 -7.19 12.23
C LYS A 353 0.49 -7.63 10.86
N ALA A 354 1.68 -8.19 10.79
CA ALA A 354 2.26 -8.64 9.55
C ALA A 354 2.95 -9.99 9.68
N THR A 355 2.99 -10.73 8.58
CA THR A 355 3.90 -11.87 8.41
C THR A 355 5.13 -11.44 7.60
N LEU A 356 6.17 -12.27 7.64
CA LEU A 356 7.41 -12.06 6.92
C LEU A 356 7.60 -13.16 5.87
N ASN A 357 7.75 -12.77 4.60
CA ASN A 357 7.86 -13.68 3.47
C ASN A 357 9.32 -14.00 3.16
N LEU A 358 9.64 -15.29 3.01
CA LEU A 358 11.00 -15.75 2.73
C LEU A 358 11.38 -15.60 1.25
N ASP A 359 10.43 -15.34 0.36
CA ASP A 359 10.69 -15.12 -1.08
C ASP A 359 11.52 -13.86 -1.38
N TYR A 360 11.72 -13.00 -0.39
CA TYR A 360 12.69 -11.91 -0.44
C TYR A 360 14.14 -12.41 -0.50
N LEU A 361 14.43 -13.61 -0.01
CA LEU A 361 15.78 -14.12 0.19
C LEU A 361 16.14 -15.20 -0.83
N ASN A 362 17.34 -15.10 -1.37
CA ASN A 362 17.99 -16.21 -2.06
C ASN A 362 19.21 -16.67 -1.27
N VAL A 363 19.32 -17.97 -1.06
CA VAL A 363 20.48 -18.61 -0.41
C VAL A 363 21.23 -19.42 -1.45
N TYR A 364 22.49 -19.06 -1.72
CA TYR A 364 23.30 -19.63 -2.80
C TYR A 364 22.56 -19.67 -4.15
N GLY A 365 21.84 -18.59 -4.47
CA GLY A 365 21.02 -18.46 -5.68
C GLY A 365 19.63 -19.10 -5.62
N MET A 366 19.32 -19.96 -4.65
CA MET A 366 17.99 -20.55 -4.49
C MET A 366 17.04 -19.59 -3.77
N THR A 367 15.94 -19.18 -4.41
CA THR A 367 14.88 -18.41 -3.72
C THR A 367 14.20 -19.28 -2.67
N LEU A 368 14.21 -18.84 -1.42
CA LEU A 368 13.44 -19.47 -0.36
C LEU A 368 11.94 -19.17 -0.56
N LYS A 369 11.04 -20.04 -0.12
CA LYS A 369 9.59 -19.84 -0.25
C LYS A 369 8.90 -20.04 1.08
N GLY A 370 7.75 -19.41 1.24
CA GLY A 370 6.92 -19.53 2.43
C GLY A 370 7.13 -18.40 3.43
N ILE A 371 6.58 -18.57 4.63
CA ILE A 371 6.51 -17.53 5.66
C ILE A 371 7.42 -17.92 6.81
N VAL A 372 8.07 -16.91 7.41
CA VAL A 372 8.84 -17.08 8.65
C VAL A 372 7.98 -17.71 9.74
N LYS A 373 8.57 -18.66 10.48
CA LYS A 373 7.92 -19.33 11.60
C LYS A 373 8.64 -19.02 12.92
N ASN A 374 7.89 -19.05 14.01
CA ASN A 374 8.43 -18.94 15.36
C ASN A 374 9.00 -20.28 15.86
N ASN A 375 9.55 -20.26 17.08
CA ASN A 375 10.11 -21.44 17.75
C ASN A 375 9.11 -22.59 18.01
N LYS A 376 7.80 -22.36 17.84
CA LYS A 376 6.74 -23.36 17.92
C LYS A 376 6.32 -23.88 16.54
N ASN A 377 7.07 -23.56 15.48
CA ASN A 377 6.75 -23.89 14.09
C ASN A 377 5.38 -23.34 13.62
N MET A 378 4.91 -22.27 14.27
CA MET A 378 3.72 -21.52 13.85
C MET A 378 4.15 -20.31 13.03
N THR A 379 3.29 -19.83 12.13
CA THR A 379 3.51 -18.57 11.41
C THR A 379 3.90 -17.47 12.39
N PHE A 380 5.04 -16.83 12.15
CA PHE A 380 5.46 -15.68 12.92
C PHE A 380 4.63 -14.46 12.51
N GLU A 381 4.12 -13.76 13.50
CA GLU A 381 3.42 -12.50 13.34
C GLU A 381 4.18 -11.43 14.12
N THR A 382 4.52 -10.33 13.46
CA THR A 382 4.99 -9.13 14.13
C THR A 382 3.82 -8.16 14.31
N THR A 383 3.77 -7.50 15.47
CA THR A 383 2.78 -6.49 15.80
C THR A 383 3.42 -5.11 15.79
N ILE A 384 2.91 -4.21 14.96
CA ILE A 384 3.35 -2.83 14.88
C ILE A 384 2.44 -2.00 15.78
N THR A 385 3.03 -1.27 16.71
CA THR A 385 2.32 -0.55 17.76
C THR A 385 2.75 0.91 17.90
N LEU A 386 1.88 1.70 18.51
CA LEU A 386 2.16 3.06 18.94
C LEU A 386 1.65 3.25 20.37
N SER A 387 2.47 3.81 21.25
CA SER A 387 2.02 4.13 22.61
C SER A 387 0.90 5.19 22.61
N GLU A 388 -0.01 5.09 23.58
CA GLU A 388 -1.09 6.08 23.78
C GLU A 388 -0.55 7.50 23.94
N VAL A 389 0.55 7.65 24.69
CA VAL A 389 1.21 8.94 24.91
C VAL A 389 1.72 9.53 23.60
N ALA A 390 2.37 8.73 22.76
CA ALA A 390 2.91 9.20 21.49
C ALA A 390 1.80 9.56 20.49
N LEU A 391 0.70 8.79 20.46
CA LEU A 391 -0.49 9.10 19.68
C LEU A 391 -1.11 10.43 20.12
N ASP A 392 -1.37 10.57 21.43
CA ASP A 392 -2.00 11.76 21.99
C ASP A 392 -1.12 13.00 21.75
N GLN A 393 0.21 12.87 21.82
CA GLN A 393 1.13 13.95 21.46
C GLN A 393 0.95 14.44 20.01
N LYS A 394 0.79 13.53 19.04
CA LYS A 394 0.57 13.89 17.63
C LYS A 394 -0.80 14.54 17.43
N LEU A 395 -1.84 14.02 18.09
CA LEU A 395 -3.17 14.61 18.03
C LEU A 395 -3.22 15.98 18.71
N THR A 396 -2.49 16.17 19.82
CA THR A 396 -2.30 17.47 20.48
C THR A 396 -1.62 18.47 19.56
N ASN A 397 -0.56 18.06 18.85
CA ASN A 397 0.10 18.94 17.87
C ASN A 397 -0.86 19.35 16.74
N PHE A 398 -1.64 18.39 16.21
CA PHE A 398 -2.66 18.68 15.21
C PHE A 398 -3.73 19.66 15.72
N ALA A 399 -4.22 19.46 16.94
CA ALA A 399 -5.17 20.37 17.60
C ALA A 399 -4.60 21.78 17.74
N ASN A 400 -3.34 21.90 18.20
CA ASN A 400 -2.65 23.18 18.35
C ASN A 400 -2.52 23.93 17.02
N LEU A 401 -2.21 23.22 15.94
CA LEU A 401 -2.13 23.79 14.59
C LEU A 401 -3.48 24.34 14.12
N ILE A 402 -4.56 23.59 14.34
CA ILE A 402 -5.93 24.03 14.01
C ILE A 402 -6.29 25.27 14.85
N ILE A 403 -6.08 25.24 16.16
CA ILE A 403 -6.38 26.38 17.05
C ILE A 403 -5.56 27.60 16.65
N ALA A 404 -4.27 27.42 16.32
CA ALA A 404 -3.39 28.50 15.86
C ALA A 404 -3.90 29.12 14.57
N PHE A 405 -4.31 28.31 13.59
CA PHE A 405 -4.91 28.80 12.34
C PHE A 405 -6.17 29.64 12.61
N LEU A 406 -7.08 29.14 13.46
CA LEU A 406 -8.34 29.82 13.75
C LEU A 406 -8.10 31.14 14.52
N ARG A 407 -7.11 31.17 15.43
CA ARG A 407 -6.72 32.38 16.18
C ARG A 407 -5.97 33.40 15.32
N PHE A 408 -5.14 32.94 14.38
CA PHE A 408 -4.40 33.81 13.46
C PHE A 408 -5.34 34.76 12.72
N TYR A 409 -6.51 34.25 12.31
CA TYR A 409 -7.55 35.02 11.63
C TYR A 409 -8.61 35.64 12.54
N ASN A 410 -8.41 35.62 13.86
CA ASN A 410 -9.38 36.10 14.86
C ASN A 410 -10.82 35.72 14.50
N LEU A 411 -11.01 34.43 14.21
CA LEU A 411 -12.22 33.90 13.64
C LEU A 411 -13.41 34.13 14.58
N ASN A 412 -14.41 34.90 14.12
CA ASN A 412 -15.70 34.92 14.78
C ASN A 412 -16.56 33.80 14.18
N SER A 413 -17.11 32.94 15.03
CA SER A 413 -17.93 31.82 14.63
C SER A 413 -19.14 31.69 15.55
N ASP A 414 -20.24 31.13 15.07
CA ASP A 414 -21.34 30.63 15.90
C ASP A 414 -21.36 29.09 15.96
N GLY A 415 -20.28 28.44 15.49
CA GLY A 415 -20.17 27.01 15.28
C GLY A 415 -20.63 26.53 13.90
N THR A 416 -21.26 27.40 13.11
CA THR A 416 -21.71 27.13 11.73
C THR A 416 -21.20 28.13 10.70
N TRP A 417 -21.03 29.39 11.07
CA TRP A 417 -20.55 30.45 10.20
C TRP A 417 -19.15 30.86 10.63
N PHE A 418 -18.39 31.38 9.68
CA PHE A 418 -16.98 31.70 9.86
C PHE A 418 -16.70 33.09 9.30
N ASN A 419 -16.30 34.03 10.14
CA ASN A 419 -15.84 35.34 9.72
C ASN A 419 -14.34 35.47 10.03
N PHE A 420 -13.52 35.43 8.97
CA PHE A 420 -12.08 35.60 9.05
C PHE A 420 -11.75 37.09 9.09
N MET A 421 -11.14 37.55 10.17
CA MET A 421 -10.69 38.93 10.33
C MET A 421 -9.20 39.03 9.98
N VAL A 422 -8.88 39.70 8.88
CA VAL A 422 -7.51 39.80 8.35
C VAL A 422 -7.00 41.23 8.37
N ASP A 423 -5.69 41.44 8.45
CA ASP A 423 -5.10 42.76 8.26
C ASP A 423 -5.17 43.22 6.79
N GLU A 424 -4.89 44.50 6.54
CA GLU A 424 -4.96 45.09 5.20
C GLU A 424 -4.00 44.42 4.19
N THR A 425 -2.82 44.00 4.64
CA THR A 425 -1.81 43.36 3.78
C THR A 425 -2.30 42.00 3.31
N THR A 426 -2.80 41.19 4.24
CA THR A 426 -3.41 39.88 3.99
C THR A 426 -4.65 40.01 3.11
N PHE A 427 -5.51 40.99 3.37
CA PHE A 427 -6.70 41.24 2.54
C PHE A 427 -6.34 41.54 1.08
N LYS A 428 -5.32 42.40 0.85
CA LYS A 428 -4.83 42.70 -0.50
C LYS A 428 -4.21 41.48 -1.19
N GLN A 429 -3.46 40.65 -0.45
CA GLN A 429 -2.90 39.40 -0.98
C GLN A 429 -4.00 38.43 -1.43
N ILE A 430 -5.07 38.29 -0.64
CA ILE A 430 -6.23 37.48 -0.99
C ILE A 430 -6.87 37.95 -2.30
N LEU A 431 -7.13 39.26 -2.43
CA LEU A 431 -7.71 39.82 -3.66
C LEU A 431 -6.82 39.58 -4.89
N THR A 432 -5.50 39.65 -4.71
CA THR A 432 -4.52 39.47 -5.80
C THR A 432 -4.39 38.01 -6.24
N ASN A 433 -4.49 37.06 -5.29
CA ASN A 433 -4.31 35.64 -5.55
C ASN A 433 -5.54 34.95 -6.18
N GLY A 434 -6.67 35.67 -6.24
CA GLY A 434 -7.91 35.21 -6.86
C GLY A 434 -8.99 34.81 -5.85
N LEU A 435 -10.24 35.08 -6.22
CA LEU A 435 -11.44 34.83 -5.41
C LEU A 435 -12.21 33.57 -5.83
N SER A 436 -11.57 32.69 -6.61
CA SER A 436 -12.21 31.42 -6.93
C SER A 436 -12.32 30.55 -5.68
N ASN A 437 -13.31 29.68 -5.67
CA ASN A 437 -13.66 28.87 -4.50
C ASN A 437 -12.56 27.93 -4.04
N PHE A 438 -11.74 27.45 -4.97
CA PHE A 438 -10.58 26.63 -4.68
C PHE A 438 -9.41 27.45 -4.09
N GLN A 439 -9.34 28.73 -4.47
CA GLN A 439 -8.16 29.53 -4.27
C GLN A 439 -8.20 30.29 -2.95
N LEU A 440 -9.36 30.77 -2.49
CA LEU A 440 -9.45 31.52 -1.25
C LEU A 440 -9.03 30.70 0.00
N PRO A 441 -9.61 29.52 0.30
CA PRO A 441 -9.23 28.75 1.48
C PRO A 441 -7.76 28.32 1.43
N LYS A 442 -7.28 27.93 0.25
CA LYS A 442 -5.87 27.58 0.01
C LYS A 442 -4.94 28.78 0.22
N THR A 443 -5.37 29.98 -0.18
CA THR A 443 -4.63 31.22 0.04
C THR A 443 -4.54 31.53 1.54
N LEU A 444 -5.65 31.46 2.27
CA LEU A 444 -5.66 31.64 3.73
C LEU A 444 -4.75 30.62 4.41
N PHE A 445 -4.80 29.36 4.01
CA PHE A 445 -3.90 28.33 4.54
C PHE A 445 -2.43 28.64 4.26
N ASN A 446 -2.08 28.99 3.01
CA ASN A 446 -0.69 29.29 2.64
C ASN A 446 -0.14 30.53 3.35
N ILE A 447 -0.96 31.57 3.54
CA ILE A 447 -0.57 32.77 4.30
C ILE A 447 -0.24 32.39 5.74
N PHE A 448 -1.08 31.56 6.38
CA PHE A 448 -0.83 31.05 7.73
C PHE A 448 0.45 30.21 7.80
N ILE A 449 0.63 29.22 6.92
CA ILE A 449 1.84 28.39 6.94
C ILE A 449 3.11 29.24 6.78
N ASN A 450 3.09 30.22 5.87
CA ASN A 450 4.23 31.09 5.63
C ASN A 450 4.51 32.04 6.80
N SER A 451 3.48 32.52 7.50
CA SER A 451 3.65 33.39 8.67
C SER A 451 4.17 32.64 9.90
N GLU A 452 3.88 31.34 10.00
CA GLU A 452 4.25 30.50 11.13
C GLU A 452 5.53 29.67 10.92
N LYS A 453 6.06 29.60 9.70
CA LYS A 453 7.19 28.71 9.36
C LYS A 453 8.41 28.90 10.27
N ASP A 454 8.70 30.13 10.66
CA ASP A 454 9.89 30.48 11.45
C ASP A 454 9.61 30.42 12.96
N LYS A 455 8.35 30.20 13.38
CA LYS A 455 7.93 30.17 14.79
C LYS A 455 8.10 28.79 15.45
N LYS A 456 8.70 27.82 14.74
CA LYS A 456 8.99 26.47 15.24
C LYS A 456 7.78 25.75 15.83
N ILE A 457 6.59 25.94 15.24
CA ILE A 457 5.40 25.17 15.62
C ILE A 457 5.64 23.69 15.31
N LEU A 458 5.43 22.82 16.30
CA LEU A 458 5.62 21.38 16.17
C LEU A 458 4.71 20.81 15.08
N ASP A 459 5.27 19.91 14.25
CA ASP A 459 4.58 19.19 13.17
C ASP A 459 3.89 20.08 12.12
N LEU A 460 4.28 21.36 11.99
CA LEU A 460 3.75 22.25 10.95
C LEU A 460 3.91 21.67 9.54
N ASN A 461 5.00 20.93 9.29
CA ASN A 461 5.26 20.23 8.03
C ASN A 461 4.29 19.08 7.73
N LEU A 462 3.57 18.57 8.73
CA LEU A 462 2.56 17.53 8.57
C LEU A 462 1.16 18.11 8.35
N PHE A 463 0.97 19.39 8.65
CA PHE A 463 -0.30 20.10 8.52
C PHE A 463 -0.55 20.52 7.08
N ASN A 464 -1.68 20.11 6.53
CA ASN A 464 -2.05 20.35 5.15
C ASN A 464 -3.52 20.78 5.05
N TYR A 465 -3.88 21.31 3.88
CA TYR A 465 -5.25 21.66 3.55
C TYR A 465 -5.67 20.97 2.26
N GLN A 466 -6.86 20.37 2.29
CA GLN A 466 -7.50 19.78 1.13
C GLN A 466 -8.95 20.24 1.05
N GLN A 467 -9.42 20.45 -0.17
CA GLN A 467 -10.84 20.62 -0.44
C GLN A 467 -11.42 19.26 -0.80
N VAL A 468 -12.38 18.79 -0.02
CA VAL A 468 -12.96 17.45 -0.19
C VAL A 468 -14.20 17.48 -1.08
N THR A 469 -14.96 18.58 -1.11
CA THR A 469 -16.09 18.80 -2.04
C THR A 469 -16.18 20.23 -2.55
N GLY A 470 -16.85 20.42 -3.68
CA GLY A 470 -17.30 21.74 -4.10
C GLY A 470 -18.51 21.71 -5.02
N TRP A 471 -19.46 22.62 -4.78
CA TRP A 471 -20.53 22.91 -5.72
C TRP A 471 -19.99 23.87 -6.79
N TYR A 472 -19.97 23.46 -8.05
CA TYR A 472 -19.09 24.04 -9.08
C TYR A 472 -19.35 25.50 -9.50
N ASN A 473 -20.32 26.23 -8.95
CA ASN A 473 -20.89 27.39 -9.64
C ASN A 473 -20.96 28.75 -8.90
N THR A 474 -20.32 28.95 -7.73
CA THR A 474 -20.49 30.22 -6.99
C THR A 474 -19.19 30.80 -6.45
N ASP A 475 -18.51 31.66 -7.22
CA ASP A 475 -17.28 32.36 -6.79
C ASP A 475 -17.49 33.31 -5.59
N TRP A 476 -16.40 33.66 -4.91
CA TRP A 476 -16.40 34.69 -3.88
C TRP A 476 -16.50 36.08 -4.50
N ASN A 477 -17.24 36.96 -3.85
CA ASN A 477 -17.47 38.34 -4.25
C ASN A 477 -16.78 39.28 -3.27
N TYR A 478 -16.44 40.47 -3.75
CA TYR A 478 -15.86 41.55 -2.96
C TYR A 478 -16.81 42.75 -2.98
N ASN A 479 -17.12 43.31 -1.82
CA ASN A 479 -18.01 44.48 -1.71
C ASN A 479 -17.38 45.80 -2.16
N GLY A 480 -16.12 45.79 -2.62
CA GLY A 480 -15.40 47.00 -3.03
C GLY A 480 -14.78 47.81 -1.88
N ILE A 481 -14.94 47.37 -0.62
CA ILE A 481 -14.51 48.11 0.57
C ILE A 481 -13.60 47.25 1.44
N ASP A 482 -14.18 46.28 2.15
CA ASP A 482 -13.55 45.58 3.26
C ASP A 482 -14.00 44.13 3.44
N ARG A 483 -14.90 43.61 2.59
CA ARG A 483 -15.53 42.31 2.80
C ARG A 483 -15.56 41.45 1.55
N ILE A 484 -15.07 40.23 1.70
CA ILE A 484 -15.19 39.12 0.74
C ILE A 484 -16.24 38.14 1.27
N PHE A 485 -17.17 37.71 0.42
CA PHE A 485 -18.31 36.85 0.81
C PHE A 485 -18.69 35.94 -0.35
N ALA A 486 -19.18 34.74 -0.05
CA ALA A 486 -19.65 33.81 -1.08
C ALA A 486 -21.13 34.06 -1.43
N ASN A 487 -21.48 33.90 -2.71
CA ASN A 487 -22.84 34.09 -3.25
C ASN A 487 -23.59 32.76 -3.32
N GLY A 488 -23.83 32.17 -2.15
CA GLY A 488 -24.49 30.88 -2.02
C GLY A 488 -23.60 29.70 -2.44
N GLY A 489 -24.05 28.48 -2.13
CA GLY A 489 -23.26 27.27 -2.33
C GLY A 489 -22.21 27.11 -1.22
N GLY A 490 -21.93 25.86 -0.84
CA GLY A 490 -21.00 25.54 0.22
C GLY A 490 -19.87 24.65 -0.27
N TYR A 491 -18.64 24.99 0.08
CA TYR A 491 -17.46 24.17 -0.13
C TYR A 491 -17.06 23.49 1.17
N ASP A 492 -16.29 22.42 1.11
CA ASP A 492 -15.79 21.83 2.34
C ASP A 492 -14.29 22.04 2.47
N GLY A 493 -13.90 22.70 3.57
CA GLY A 493 -12.51 22.90 3.93
C GLY A 493 -12.06 21.88 4.95
N THR A 494 -11.08 21.07 4.57
CA THR A 494 -10.55 20.00 5.41
C THR A 494 -9.09 20.24 5.70
N PHE A 495 -8.76 20.26 7.00
CA PHE A 495 -7.39 20.11 7.44
C PHE A 495 -7.00 18.65 7.38
N THR A 496 -5.80 18.39 6.91
CA THR A 496 -5.22 17.06 6.92
C THR A 496 -3.91 17.02 7.68
N PHE A 497 -3.60 15.85 8.23
CA PHE A 497 -2.42 15.60 9.05
C PHE A 497 -1.77 14.26 8.68
N GLY A 498 -0.44 14.20 8.70
CA GLY A 498 0.35 13.01 8.36
C GLY A 498 0.15 12.57 6.91
N LYS A 499 1.06 12.94 5.99
CA LYS A 499 0.96 12.68 4.53
C LYS A 499 -0.45 12.90 3.94
N ALA A 500 -1.21 13.84 4.49
CA ALA A 500 -2.61 14.12 4.17
C ALA A 500 -3.57 12.91 4.31
N VAL A 501 -3.34 12.04 5.29
CA VAL A 501 -4.09 10.80 5.52
C VAL A 501 -5.23 10.98 6.52
N PHE A 502 -4.99 11.77 7.58
CA PHE A 502 -5.97 12.03 8.64
C PHE A 502 -6.69 13.33 8.39
N HIS A 503 -8.02 13.32 8.48
CA HIS A 503 -8.86 14.44 8.07
C HIS A 503 -9.59 15.03 9.27
N TYR A 504 -9.78 16.34 9.23
CA TYR A 504 -10.66 17.09 10.12
C TYR A 504 -11.32 18.22 9.32
N THR A 505 -12.65 18.23 9.26
CA THR A 505 -13.41 19.14 8.38
C THR A 505 -14.26 20.10 9.22
N PRO A 506 -13.67 21.15 9.80
CA PRO A 506 -14.43 22.13 10.58
C PRO A 506 -15.34 22.99 9.71
N PHE A 507 -15.04 23.09 8.41
CA PHE A 507 -15.67 24.01 7.47
C PHE A 507 -16.59 23.23 6.51
N TYR A 508 -17.77 22.85 6.96
CA TYR A 508 -18.79 22.24 6.10
C TYR A 508 -19.72 23.31 5.52
N HIS A 509 -19.94 23.31 4.20
CA HIS A 509 -20.62 24.39 3.47
C HIS A 509 -19.99 25.79 3.68
N TYR A 510 -18.67 25.85 3.61
CA TYR A 510 -17.83 27.04 3.45
C TYR A 510 -18.29 27.85 2.23
N GLY A 511 -19.32 28.69 2.39
CA GLY A 511 -19.79 29.58 1.32
C GLY A 511 -21.14 30.24 1.56
N ASP A 512 -22.13 29.57 2.16
CA ASP A 512 -23.45 30.21 2.31
C ASP A 512 -23.44 31.41 3.27
N LYS A 513 -22.48 31.47 4.21
CA LYS A 513 -22.37 32.52 5.26
C LYS A 513 -20.94 32.81 5.74
N THR A 514 -19.92 32.31 5.04
CA THR A 514 -18.52 32.57 5.40
C THR A 514 -18.05 33.90 4.80
N THR A 515 -17.31 34.70 5.56
CA THR A 515 -16.78 35.98 5.11
C THR A 515 -15.31 36.15 5.47
N VAL A 516 -14.59 36.92 4.66
CA VAL A 516 -13.28 37.47 5.04
C VAL A 516 -13.44 38.98 5.12
N GLN A 517 -13.14 39.57 6.27
CA GLN A 517 -13.31 40.98 6.53
C GLN A 517 -11.96 41.60 6.94
N LYS A 518 -11.66 42.77 6.36
CA LYS A 518 -10.50 43.57 6.74
C LYS A 518 -10.76 44.19 8.12
N LYS A 519 -9.80 44.03 9.04
CA LYS A 519 -9.83 44.64 10.39
C LYS A 519 -9.84 46.15 10.34
#